data_AF-A0A9Q3QEU1-F1
#
_entry.id   AF-A0A9Q3QEU1-F1
#
_cell.length_a   1.000
_cell.length_b   1.000
_cell.length_c   1.000
_cell.angle_alpha   90.00
_cell.angle_beta   90.00
_cell.angle_gamma   90.00
#
_symmetry.space_group_name_H-M   'P 1'
#
loop_
_entity.id
_entity.type
_entity.pdbx_description
1 polymer ?
#
loop_
_entity_poly.entity_id
_entity_poly.type
_entity_poly.pdbx_seq_one_letter_code
_entity_poly.pdbx_strand_id
1 'polypeptide(L)'
;MGHMSEDRTKERVASTAWWPKWEQELGEYINTCERCQKGIKKHGKKYGLLQHIEEPKHQWETINMDWVTGLVPGGKKTTMPSWSQLIGSERA
;
A
#
# COMPACT_ATOMS: atom_id res chain seq x y z
N MET A 1 2.30 12.16 10.62
CA MET A 1 1.23 12.77 11.44
C MET A 1 -0.02 11.94 11.23
N GLY A 2 -0.52 11.32 12.30
CA GLY A 2 -1.31 10.09 12.24
C GLY A 2 -2.75 10.26 11.77
N HIS A 3 -3.22 9.31 10.97
CA HIS A 3 -4.63 9.06 10.68
C HIS A 3 -5.27 8.45 11.93
N MET A 4 -5.92 9.26 12.78
CA MET A 4 -6.72 8.72 13.88
C MET A 4 -8.03 8.19 13.30
N SER A 5 -8.27 6.88 13.44
CA SER A 5 -9.59 6.31 13.23
C SER A 5 -10.57 6.87 14.27
N GLU A 6 -11.86 6.79 13.95
CA GLU A 6 -12.95 7.17 14.87
C GLU A 6 -12.79 6.52 16.25
N ASP A 7 -12.39 5.24 16.27
CA ASP A 7 -12.16 4.45 17.49
C ASP A 7 -11.10 5.08 18.40
N ARG A 8 -10.01 5.61 17.83
CA ARG A 8 -8.93 6.27 18.60
C ARG A 8 -9.41 7.57 19.22
N THR A 9 -10.32 8.27 18.55
CA THR A 9 -10.96 9.47 19.12
C THR A 9 -11.89 9.09 20.27
N LYS A 10 -12.67 8.01 20.14
CA LYS A 10 -13.51 7.48 21.23
C LYS A 10 -12.71 7.07 22.45
N GLU A 11 -11.63 6.30 22.27
CA GLU A 11 -10.73 5.88 23.36
C GLU A 11 -10.18 7.07 24.16
N ARG A 12 -9.75 8.13 23.45
CA ARG A 12 -9.13 9.31 24.08
C ARG A 12 -10.14 10.17 24.84
N VAL A 13 -11.37 10.26 24.35
CA VAL A 13 -12.44 10.97 25.06
C VAL A 13 -12.83 10.17 26.30
N ALA A 14 -13.00 8.85 26.17
CA ALA A 14 -13.30 7.95 27.30
C ALA A 14 -12.27 8.04 28.43
N SER A 15 -10.98 8.25 28.11
CA SER A 15 -9.93 8.38 29.13
C SER A 15 -9.89 9.75 29.84
N THR A 16 -10.58 10.76 29.33
CA THR A 16 -10.39 12.16 29.75
C THR A 16 -11.68 12.81 30.26
N ALA A 17 -12.83 12.39 29.78
CA ALA A 17 -14.11 12.98 30.10
C ALA A 17 -15.24 11.95 30.01
N TRP A 18 -16.34 12.21 30.72
CA TRP A 18 -17.53 11.37 30.71
C TRP A 18 -18.79 12.23 30.84
N TRP A 19 -19.81 11.91 30.03
CA TRP A 19 -21.15 12.49 30.13
C TRP A 19 -22.22 11.53 29.58
N PRO A 20 -23.52 11.71 29.89
CA PRO A 20 -24.57 10.88 29.32
C PRO A 20 -24.57 10.94 27.79
N LYS A 21 -24.63 9.80 27.10
CA LYS A 21 -24.63 9.69 25.62
C LYS A 21 -23.36 10.22 24.93
N TRP A 22 -22.24 10.33 25.64
CA TRP A 22 -20.99 10.87 25.10
C TRP A 22 -20.51 10.21 23.81
N GLU A 23 -20.67 8.89 23.70
CA GLU A 23 -20.22 8.14 22.53
C GLU A 23 -21.06 8.46 21.28
N GLN A 24 -22.38 8.64 21.46
CA GLN A 24 -23.28 9.01 20.37
C GLN A 24 -22.98 10.43 19.87
N GLU A 25 -22.90 11.40 20.79
CA GLU A 25 -22.62 12.80 20.45
C GLU A 25 -21.23 12.96 19.80
N LEU A 26 -20.25 12.19 20.26
CA LEU A 26 -18.92 12.17 19.67
C LEU A 26 -18.93 11.58 18.26
N GLY A 27 -19.68 10.49 18.04
CA GLY A 27 -19.88 9.92 16.71
C GLY A 27 -20.54 10.91 15.75
N GLU A 28 -21.57 11.63 16.19
CA GLU A 28 -22.23 12.68 15.42
C GLU A 28 -21.27 13.84 15.09
N TYR A 29 -20.46 14.27 16.07
CA TYR A 29 -19.43 15.30 15.86
C TYR A 29 -18.37 14.86 14.84
N ILE A 30 -17.85 13.64 14.93
CA ILE A 30 -16.83 13.13 13.99
C ILE A 30 -17.40 13.05 12.56
N ASN A 31 -18.67 12.67 12.43
CA ASN A 31 -19.36 12.57 11.14
C ASN A 31 -19.70 13.92 10.52
N THR A 32 -19.90 14.97 11.32
CA THR A 32 -20.23 16.33 10.85
C THR A 32 -19.00 17.25 10.74
N CYS A 33 -17.90 16.93 11.42
CA CYS A 33 -16.70 17.75 11.43
C CYS A 33 -15.95 17.72 10.09
N GLU A 34 -15.90 18.87 9.41
CA GLU A 34 -15.24 19.04 8.11
C GLU A 34 -13.76 18.62 8.13
N ARG A 35 -13.03 18.94 9.21
CA ARG A 35 -11.60 18.60 9.34
C ARG A 35 -11.40 17.09 9.45
N CYS A 36 -12.22 16.41 10.25
CA CYS A 36 -12.20 14.97 10.38
C CYS A 36 -12.55 14.30 9.05
N GLN A 37 -13.62 14.75 8.39
CA GLN A 37 -14.06 14.20 7.11
C GLN A 37 -13.06 14.40 5.97
N LYS A 38 -12.33 15.52 5.94
CA LYS A 38 -11.24 15.74 4.97
C LYS A 38 -10.00 14.89 5.24
N GLY A 39 -9.72 14.57 6.51
CA GLY A 39 -8.58 13.75 6.91
C GLY A 39 -8.80 12.24 6.74
N ILE A 40 -10.07 11.81 6.75
CA ILE A 40 -10.45 10.43 6.49
C ILE A 40 -10.43 10.20 4.98
N LYS A 41 -9.50 9.36 4.50
CA LYS A 41 -9.64 8.76 3.17
C LYS A 41 -10.82 7.81 3.23
N LYS A 42 -11.98 8.23 2.73
CA LYS A 42 -13.07 7.28 2.47
C LYS A 42 -12.52 6.25 1.50
N HIS A 43 -12.33 5.01 1.96
CA HIS A 43 -12.19 3.90 1.03
C HIS A 43 -13.41 4.00 0.12
N GLY A 44 -13.18 4.18 -1.19
CA GLY A 44 -14.27 4.33 -2.15
C GLY A 44 -15.20 3.12 -2.11
N LYS A 45 -16.21 3.10 -3.00
CA LYS A 45 -16.98 1.86 -3.26
C LYS A 45 -15.99 0.70 -3.35
N LYS A 46 -16.31 -0.42 -2.69
CA LYS A 46 -15.55 -1.67 -2.84
C LYS A 46 -15.19 -1.81 -4.32
N TYR A 47 -13.90 -1.99 -4.61
CA TYR A 47 -13.46 -2.25 -5.97
C TYR A 47 -14.43 -3.26 -6.58
N GLY A 48 -14.97 -2.92 -7.76
CA GLY A 48 -15.95 -3.77 -8.42
C GLY A 48 -15.41 -5.18 -8.62
N LEU A 49 -16.26 -6.10 -9.09
CA LEU A 49 -15.79 -7.40 -9.55
C LEU A 49 -14.63 -7.18 -10.52
N LEU A 50 -13.55 -7.95 -10.33
CA LEU A 50 -12.40 -7.97 -11.23
C LEU A 50 -12.95 -8.08 -12.67
N GLN A 51 -12.58 -7.16 -13.55
CA GLN A 51 -12.97 -7.27 -14.96
C GLN A 51 -12.36 -8.57 -15.49
N HIS A 52 -13.20 -9.49 -15.96
CA HIS A 52 -12.74 -10.75 -16.54
C HIS A 52 -12.04 -10.44 -17.87
N ILE A 53 -10.80 -10.87 -18.00
CA ILE A 53 -10.08 -10.83 -19.29
C ILE A 53 -10.55 -12.05 -20.07
N GLU A 54 -11.09 -11.85 -21.28
CA GLU A 54 -11.47 -12.96 -22.14
C GLU A 54 -10.25 -13.84 -22.46
N GLU A 55 -10.42 -15.16 -22.39
CA GLU A 55 -9.35 -16.09 -22.74
C GLU A 55 -9.08 -16.01 -24.25
N PRO A 56 -7.82 -15.77 -24.67
CA PRO A 56 -7.47 -15.78 -26.08
C PRO A 56 -7.63 -17.19 -26.65
N LYS A 57 -8.22 -17.29 -27.84
CA LYS A 57 -8.49 -18.57 -28.53
C LYS A 57 -7.30 -19.04 -29.36
N HIS A 58 -6.41 -18.12 -29.73
CA HIS A 58 -5.24 -18.40 -30.55
C HIS A 58 -3.97 -17.83 -29.92
N GLN A 59 -2.83 -18.42 -30.31
CA GLN A 59 -1.52 -17.91 -29.93
C GLN A 59 -1.34 -16.46 -30.37
N TRP A 60 -0.77 -15.63 -29.48
CA TRP A 60 -0.45 -14.21 -29.72
C TRP A 60 -1.64 -13.26 -29.91
N GLU A 61 -2.87 -13.70 -29.59
CA GLU A 61 -4.08 -12.87 -29.72
C GLU A 61 -4.14 -11.73 -28.69
N THR A 62 -3.54 -11.91 -27.52
CA THR A 62 -3.50 -10.88 -26.47
C THR A 62 -2.08 -10.73 -25.91
N ILE A 63 -1.57 -9.51 -25.92
CA ILE A 63 -0.26 -9.13 -25.35
C ILE A 63 -0.51 -8.02 -24.33
N ASN A 64 -0.29 -8.31 -23.05
CA ASN A 64 -0.32 -7.30 -21.99
C ASN A 64 1.11 -6.82 -21.72
N MET A 65 1.28 -5.51 -21.54
CA MET A 65 2.59 -4.91 -21.25
C MET A 65 2.45 -3.93 -20.09
N ASP A 66 3.42 -3.98 -19.17
CA ASP A 66 3.52 -3.05 -18.05
C ASP A 66 4.93 -2.45 -17.98
N TRP A 67 5.03 -1.21 -17.51
CA TRP A 67 6.30 -0.49 -17.37
C TRP A 67 6.79 -0.56 -15.94
N VAL A 68 7.86 -1.31 -15.71
CA VAL A 68 8.56 -1.28 -14.43
C VAL A 68 9.42 -0.02 -14.37
N THR A 69 9.02 0.94 -13.53
CA THR A 69 9.79 2.16 -13.26
C THR A 69 10.45 2.11 -11.87
N GLY A 70 11.45 2.96 -11.61
CA GLY A 70 12.09 3.03 -10.29
C GLY A 70 13.13 1.95 -10.00
N LEU A 71 13.67 1.29 -11.04
CA LEU A 71 14.80 0.39 -10.87
C LEU A 71 16.01 1.16 -10.34
N VAL A 72 16.71 0.56 -9.37
CA VAL A 72 18.00 1.10 -8.91
C VAL A 72 18.95 1.20 -10.12
N PRO A 73 19.80 2.24 -10.19
CA PRO A 73 20.83 2.29 -11.21
C PRO A 73 21.61 0.98 -11.19
N GLY A 74 21.76 0.36 -12.36
CA GLY A 74 22.59 -0.83 -12.50
C GLY A 74 23.94 -0.55 -11.83
N GLY A 75 24.36 -1.41 -10.91
CA GLY A 75 25.64 -1.26 -10.23
C GLY A 75 26.76 -1.07 -11.25
N LYS A 76 27.87 -0.45 -10.83
CA LYS A 76 29.08 -0.39 -11.66
C LYS A 76 29.31 -1.78 -12.24
N LYS A 77 29.61 -1.89 -13.54
CA LYS A 77 30.03 -3.14 -14.15
C LYS A 77 31.28 -3.61 -13.40
N THR A 78 31.09 -4.35 -12.32
CA THR A 78 32.13 -5.19 -11.78
C THR A 78 32.35 -6.20 -12.89
N THR A 79 33.47 -6.04 -13.61
CA THR A 79 34.06 -7.17 -14.33
C THR A 79 34.06 -8.31 -13.33
N MET A 80 33.19 -9.29 -13.56
CA MET A 80 33.23 -10.53 -12.81
C MET A 80 34.69 -10.98 -12.85
N PRO A 81 35.34 -11.18 -11.69
CA PRO A 81 36.68 -11.73 -11.71
C PRO A 81 36.64 -13.02 -12.52
N SER A 82 37.69 -13.24 -13.32
CA SER A 82 37.84 -14.45 -14.11
C SER A 82 37.58 -15.65 -13.21
N TRP A 83 36.93 -16.71 -13.73
CA TRP A 83 36.73 -17.96 -12.98
C TRP A 83 38.04 -18.43 -12.34
N SER A 84 39.18 -18.32 -13.04
CA SER A 84 40.51 -18.65 -12.51
C SER A 84 40.95 -17.85 -11.28
N GLN A 85 40.42 -16.64 -11.08
CA GLN A 85 40.72 -15.79 -9.92
C GLN A 85 39.84 -16.12 -8.71
N LEU A 86 38.67 -16.74 -8.91
CA LEU A 86 37.71 -17.05 -7.84
C LEU A 86 37.94 -18.41 -7.18
N ILE A 87 38.32 -19.42 -7.96
CA ILE A 87 38.52 -20.77 -7.44
C ILE A 87 39.96 -21.07 -7.02
N GLY A 88 40.89 -20.14 -7.20
CA GLY A 88 42.31 -20.38 -6.99
C GLY A 88 42.84 -21.42 -7.99
N SER A 89 44.07 -21.26 -8.47
CA SER A 89 44.71 -22.35 -9.22
C SER A 89 45.06 -23.45 -8.23
N GLU A 90 44.13 -24.37 -7.94
CA GLU A 90 44.52 -25.69 -7.48
C GLU A 90 45.27 -26.35 -8.64
N ARG A 91 46.60 -26.19 -8.58
CA ARG A 91 47.53 -26.85 -9.47
C ARG A 91 47.36 -28.36 -9.31
N ALA A 92 47.35 -29.01 -10.48
CA ALA A 92 47.76 -30.39 -10.69
C ALA A 92 49.08 -30.72 -9.98
#